data_AF-A0A0D0TUK9-F1
#
_entry.id   AF-A0A0D0TUK9-F1
#
_cell.length_a   1.000
_cell.length_b   1.000
_cell.length_c   1.000
_cell.angle_alpha   90.00
_cell.angle_beta   90.00
_cell.angle_gamma   90.00
#
_symmetry.space_group_name_H-M   'P 1'
#
loop_
_entity.id
_entity.type
_entity.pdbx_description
1 polymer ?
#
loop_
_entity_poly.entity_id
_entity_poly.type
_entity_poly.pdbx_seq_one_letter_code
_entity_poly.pdbx_strand_id
1 'polypeptide(L)'
;MTTRKMTVARVAIQSTIERISSIPGSFSLIDANDNWPFSRDSQSGIHVAILDSSFNPPTLAHQAIISSSCPGKGKPYTARLLLYTPKNAAKTPTVSDATPLQRLEMMSLLSSSLRSLQVSKSRAESIATALIHAPTFAAKASILRSYLVNELNLGQRGEEAELSFLVGMDTLVRIFDPKYYPEGEMQTKLEGFFLPPPRGAGANLVSARRGTTLADREFEENLLKRDDVKPWVDNGKIRVLGDGHGGWEDVSSTLVRECVRKDDWERVNKLLGEGVGRYIQKEGLYAVSS
;
A
#
# COMPACT_ATOMS: atom_id res chain seq x y z
N MET A 1 23.37 21.22 13.38
CA MET A 1 23.43 19.75 13.56
C MET A 1 22.33 18.98 12.79
N THR A 2 21.16 19.57 12.56
CA THR A 2 19.99 18.92 11.90
C THR A 2 20.21 18.57 10.42
N THR A 3 20.85 19.44 9.64
CA THR A 3 21.08 19.23 8.20
C THR A 3 21.97 18.01 7.92
N ARG A 4 23.03 17.82 8.70
CA ARG A 4 23.95 16.67 8.57
C ARG A 4 23.25 15.34 8.88
N LYS A 5 22.34 15.29 9.87
CA LYS A 5 21.53 14.10 10.18
C LYS A 5 20.57 13.76 9.02
N MET A 6 19.93 14.78 8.42
CA MET A 6 19.07 14.57 7.25
C MET A 6 19.85 14.07 6.03
N THR A 7 21.04 14.61 5.77
CA THR A 7 21.91 14.13 4.67
C THR A 7 22.32 12.67 4.86
N VAL A 8 22.75 12.30 6.08
CA VAL A 8 23.11 10.90 6.39
C VAL A 8 21.92 9.96 6.23
N ALA A 9 20.73 10.37 6.68
CA ALA A 9 19.51 9.60 6.49
C ALA A 9 19.14 9.42 4.99
N ARG A 10 19.24 10.49 4.18
CA ARG A 10 19.01 10.41 2.72
C ARG A 10 19.97 9.44 2.03
N VAL A 11 21.26 9.47 2.39
CA VAL A 11 22.26 8.55 1.82
C VAL A 11 21.93 7.10 2.17
N ALA A 12 21.58 6.81 3.43
CA ALA A 12 21.21 5.45 3.85
C ALA A 12 19.94 4.93 3.12
N ILE A 13 18.94 5.80 2.96
CA ILE A 13 17.71 5.46 2.21
C ILE A 13 18.06 5.20 0.74
N GLN A 14 18.90 6.03 0.13
CA GLN A 14 19.34 5.88 -1.26
C GLN A 14 20.07 4.55 -1.48
N SER A 15 21.02 4.19 -0.62
CA SER A 15 21.69 2.88 -0.67
C SER A 15 20.71 1.71 -0.50
N THR A 16 19.67 1.88 0.33
CA THR A 16 18.62 0.86 0.50
C THR A 16 17.77 0.72 -0.76
N ILE A 17 17.41 1.83 -1.42
CA ILE A 17 16.70 1.82 -2.72
C ILE A 17 17.52 1.04 -3.76
N GLU A 18 18.81 1.32 -3.89
CA GLU A 18 19.70 0.66 -4.86
C GLU A 18 19.79 -0.84 -4.61
N ARG A 19 19.99 -1.23 -3.35
CA ARG A 19 20.03 -2.64 -2.93
C ARG A 19 18.71 -3.35 -3.23
N ILE A 20 17.57 -2.79 -2.83
CA ILE A 20 16.27 -3.43 -3.07
C ILE A 20 15.97 -3.52 -4.57
N SER A 21 16.28 -2.47 -5.33
CA SER A 21 16.03 -2.43 -6.77
C SER A 21 16.87 -3.44 -7.57
N SER A 22 18.01 -3.87 -7.03
CA SER A 22 18.93 -4.82 -7.68
C SER A 22 18.72 -6.28 -7.28
N ILE A 23 18.06 -6.55 -6.14
CA ILE A 23 17.91 -7.91 -5.60
C ILE A 23 16.41 -8.32 -5.66
N PRO A 24 15.99 -9.14 -6.63
CA PRO A 24 14.65 -9.71 -6.65
C PRO A 24 14.34 -10.47 -5.36
N GLY A 25 13.09 -10.37 -4.88
CA GLY A 25 12.66 -11.02 -3.64
C GLY A 25 13.07 -10.28 -2.35
N SER A 26 13.82 -9.19 -2.45
CA SER A 26 14.27 -8.45 -1.28
C SER A 26 13.17 -7.58 -0.66
N PHE A 27 13.27 -7.38 0.65
CA PHE A 27 12.41 -6.53 1.46
C PHE A 27 13.25 -5.73 2.45
N SER A 28 12.83 -4.51 2.78
CA SER A 28 13.43 -3.72 3.85
C SER A 28 12.43 -2.74 4.44
N LEU A 29 12.36 -2.69 5.76
CA LEU A 29 11.79 -1.55 6.45
C LEU A 29 12.65 -0.31 6.19
N ILE A 30 11.99 0.83 6.00
CA ILE A 30 12.61 2.15 5.86
C ILE A 30 12.39 2.98 7.12
N ASP A 31 11.18 2.91 7.67
CA ASP A 31 10.76 3.59 8.89
C ASP A 31 9.66 2.76 9.55
N ALA A 32 9.69 2.62 10.87
CA ALA A 32 8.71 1.83 11.62
C ALA A 32 8.62 2.31 13.07
N ASN A 33 7.46 2.12 13.70
CA ASN A 33 7.39 2.18 15.16
C ASN A 33 8.25 1.07 15.79
N ASP A 34 8.83 1.34 16.98
CA ASP A 34 9.82 0.47 17.63
C ASP A 34 9.39 -1.01 17.78
N ASN A 35 8.09 -1.25 17.92
CA ASN A 35 7.53 -2.59 18.13
C ASN A 35 6.76 -3.13 16.93
N TRP A 36 6.84 -2.50 15.75
CA TRP A 36 6.11 -2.98 14.58
C TRP A 36 6.49 -4.44 14.22
N PRO A 37 5.54 -5.32 13.87
CA PRO A 37 4.09 -5.11 13.76
C PRO A 37 3.31 -5.46 15.04
N PHE A 38 3.99 -5.70 16.15
CA PHE A 38 3.39 -6.12 17.41
C PHE A 38 2.61 -4.98 18.06
N SER A 39 1.33 -5.21 18.33
CA SER A 39 0.54 -4.31 19.18
C SER A 39 0.93 -4.49 20.64
N ARG A 40 0.74 -3.45 21.45
CA ARG A 40 0.90 -3.55 22.91
C ARG A 40 -0.17 -4.45 23.55
N ASP A 41 -1.33 -4.57 22.90
CA ASP A 41 -2.41 -5.50 23.28
C ASP A 41 -2.26 -6.82 22.51
N SER A 42 -1.42 -7.73 23.00
CA SER A 42 -1.02 -8.98 22.33
C SER A 42 -2.10 -10.08 22.24
N GLN A 43 -3.33 -9.83 22.69
CA GLN A 43 -4.35 -10.87 22.83
C GLN A 43 -5.04 -11.29 21.52
N SER A 44 -4.94 -10.51 20.43
CA SER A 44 -5.73 -10.74 19.20
C SER A 44 -4.96 -11.29 18.00
N GLY A 45 -3.66 -11.59 18.15
CA GLY A 45 -2.77 -11.91 17.03
C GLY A 45 -2.44 -10.69 16.15
N ILE A 46 -1.61 -10.88 15.13
CA ILE A 46 -1.17 -9.80 14.25
C ILE A 46 -2.08 -9.75 13.01
N HIS A 47 -2.61 -8.58 12.69
CA HIS A 47 -3.32 -8.35 11.44
C HIS A 47 -2.83 -7.08 10.77
N VAL A 48 -2.09 -7.24 9.67
CA VAL A 48 -1.43 -6.14 8.97
C VAL A 48 -2.28 -5.67 7.79
N ALA A 49 -2.68 -4.40 7.81
CA ALA A 49 -3.21 -3.70 6.64
C ALA A 49 -2.06 -3.16 5.79
N ILE A 50 -1.99 -3.57 4.53
CA ILE A 50 -0.86 -3.28 3.63
C ILE A 50 -1.38 -2.47 2.44
N LEU A 51 -0.99 -1.20 2.34
CA LEU A 51 -1.28 -0.38 1.16
C LEU A 51 -0.04 -0.37 0.25
N ASP A 52 -0.13 -1.12 -0.84
CA ASP A 52 0.88 -1.14 -1.90
C ASP A 52 0.51 -0.16 -3.01
N SER A 53 1.34 0.87 -3.22
CA SER A 53 1.12 1.88 -4.24
C SER A 53 2.43 2.46 -4.76
N SER A 54 2.34 3.19 -5.89
CA SER A 54 3.47 3.95 -6.42
C SER A 54 3.74 5.25 -5.67
N PHE A 55 2.77 5.73 -4.85
CA PHE A 55 2.86 6.96 -4.05
C PHE A 55 3.50 8.14 -4.79
N ASN A 56 2.97 8.47 -5.98
CA ASN A 56 3.56 9.45 -6.89
C ASN A 56 2.57 10.57 -7.28
N PRO A 57 2.11 11.42 -6.34
CA PRO A 57 2.43 11.42 -4.91
C PRO A 57 1.42 10.58 -4.08
N PRO A 58 1.69 10.31 -2.77
CA PRO A 58 0.63 9.89 -1.84
C PRO A 58 -0.46 10.96 -1.77
N THR A 59 -1.72 10.56 -1.61
CA THR A 59 -2.90 11.44 -1.64
C THR A 59 -3.78 11.22 -0.41
N LEU A 60 -4.80 12.06 -0.24
CA LEU A 60 -5.82 11.84 0.80
C LEU A 60 -6.58 10.52 0.62
N ALA A 61 -6.73 10.01 -0.61
CA ALA A 61 -7.24 8.65 -0.82
C ALA A 61 -6.33 7.57 -0.23
N HIS A 62 -5.01 7.69 -0.42
CA HIS A 62 -4.08 6.76 0.22
C HIS A 62 -4.21 6.81 1.74
N GLN A 63 -4.32 8.02 2.32
CA GLN A 63 -4.50 8.21 3.75
C GLN A 63 -5.83 7.60 4.25
N ALA A 64 -6.93 7.82 3.54
CA ALA A 64 -8.25 7.30 3.90
C ALA A 64 -8.27 5.77 3.84
N ILE A 65 -7.78 5.19 2.75
CA ILE A 65 -7.71 3.73 2.55
C ILE A 65 -6.84 3.09 3.63
N ILE A 66 -5.60 3.55 3.83
CA ILE A 66 -4.74 2.98 4.87
C ILE A 66 -5.22 3.31 6.27
N SER A 67 -6.14 4.24 6.51
CA SER A 67 -6.69 4.51 7.85
C SER A 67 -7.97 3.71 8.13
N SER A 68 -8.49 2.98 7.16
CA SER A 68 -9.77 2.31 7.28
C SER A 68 -9.72 1.15 8.27
N SER A 69 -10.88 0.81 8.83
CA SER A 69 -11.09 -0.45 9.55
C SER A 69 -11.12 -1.63 8.57
N CYS A 70 -10.94 -2.85 9.09
CA CYS A 70 -11.18 -4.05 8.29
C CYS A 70 -12.69 -4.14 7.98
N PRO A 71 -13.10 -4.26 6.70
CA PRO A 71 -14.52 -4.37 6.36
C PRO A 71 -15.11 -5.72 6.79
N GLY A 72 -16.41 -5.72 7.06
CA GLY A 72 -17.18 -6.93 7.42
C GLY A 72 -16.88 -7.46 8.82
N LYS A 73 -16.94 -8.78 8.99
CA LYS A 73 -16.69 -9.48 10.27
C LYS A 73 -15.21 -9.86 10.47
N GLY A 74 -14.29 -9.22 9.74
CA GLY A 74 -12.86 -9.48 9.87
C GLY A 74 -12.30 -8.98 11.20
N LYS A 75 -11.15 -9.54 11.62
CA LYS A 75 -10.44 -9.03 12.79
C LYS A 75 -10.01 -7.56 12.54
N PRO A 76 -9.97 -6.71 13.58
CA PRO A 76 -9.41 -5.38 13.46
C PRO A 76 -7.93 -5.44 13.08
N TYR A 77 -7.48 -4.47 12.29
CA TYR A 77 -6.06 -4.31 12.02
C TYR A 77 -5.32 -3.90 13.29
N THR A 78 -4.13 -4.47 13.49
CA THR A 78 -3.24 -4.16 14.62
C THR A 78 -1.97 -3.45 14.18
N ALA A 79 -1.65 -3.54 12.88
CA ALA A 79 -0.51 -2.88 12.26
C ALA A 79 -0.84 -2.42 10.84
N ARG A 80 -0.10 -1.42 10.37
CA ARG A 80 -0.24 -0.84 9.04
C ARG A 80 1.12 -0.76 8.34
N LEU A 81 1.11 -1.01 7.04
CA LEU A 81 2.30 -1.01 6.19
C LEU A 81 2.04 -0.21 4.91
N LEU A 82 2.80 0.88 4.71
CA LEU A 82 2.93 1.54 3.42
C LEU A 82 4.04 0.84 2.63
N LEU A 83 3.69 0.17 1.53
CA LEU A 83 4.59 -0.69 0.77
C LEU A 83 4.86 -0.10 -0.61
N TYR A 84 6.13 0.08 -0.96
CA TYR A 84 6.51 0.61 -2.27
C TYR A 84 7.47 -0.33 -3.00
N THR A 85 7.20 -0.57 -4.28
CA THR A 85 8.11 -1.28 -5.21
C THR A 85 8.79 -0.27 -6.13
N PRO A 86 10.10 0.05 -5.95
CA PRO A 86 10.81 1.03 -6.77
C PRO A 86 10.82 0.71 -8.26
N LYS A 87 11.06 -0.56 -8.58
CA LYS A 87 11.08 -1.09 -9.94
C LYS A 87 9.85 -1.96 -10.16
N ASN A 88 8.74 -1.32 -10.53
CA ASN A 88 7.52 -2.04 -10.86
C ASN A 88 7.55 -2.40 -12.36
N ALA A 89 7.54 -3.69 -12.70
CA ALA A 89 7.65 -4.16 -14.08
C ALA A 89 6.56 -3.60 -15.03
N ALA A 90 5.41 -3.17 -14.48
CA ALA A 90 4.28 -2.68 -15.25
C ALA A 90 4.30 -1.16 -15.55
N LYS A 91 5.28 -0.39 -15.05
CA LYS A 91 5.32 1.07 -15.25
C LYS A 91 6.74 1.57 -15.46
N THR A 92 7.03 2.10 -16.65
CA THR A 92 8.25 2.86 -16.93
C THR A 92 8.11 4.26 -16.35
N PRO A 93 8.96 4.68 -15.40
CA PRO A 93 8.93 6.04 -14.87
C PRO A 93 9.16 7.07 -15.98
N THR A 94 8.43 8.18 -15.94
CA THR A 94 8.68 9.33 -16.84
C THR A 94 9.60 10.34 -16.16
N VAL A 95 10.22 11.23 -16.95
CA VAL A 95 10.99 12.37 -16.42
C VAL A 95 10.17 13.30 -15.51
N SER A 96 8.84 13.30 -15.66
CA SER A 96 7.95 14.08 -14.77
C SER A 96 7.60 13.37 -13.47
N ASP A 97 8.01 12.12 -13.27
CA ASP A 97 7.72 11.37 -12.05
C ASP A 97 8.70 11.70 -10.92
N ALA A 98 8.22 11.70 -9.68
CA ALA A 98 9.10 11.76 -8.52
C ALA A 98 10.01 10.53 -8.47
N THR A 99 11.26 10.74 -8.09
CA THR A 99 12.25 9.68 -7.87
C THR A 99 11.83 8.72 -6.74
N PRO A 100 12.37 7.49 -6.66
CA PRO A 100 12.11 6.61 -5.53
C PRO A 100 12.42 7.24 -4.17
N LEU A 101 13.49 8.03 -4.07
CA LEU A 101 13.83 8.76 -2.85
C LEU A 101 12.75 9.78 -2.50
N GLN A 102 12.34 10.64 -3.44
CA GLN A 102 11.29 11.64 -3.20
C GLN A 102 9.95 10.99 -2.82
N ARG A 103 9.61 9.84 -3.42
CA ARG A 103 8.41 9.08 -3.04
C ARG A 103 8.50 8.57 -1.61
N LEU A 104 9.64 8.04 -1.17
CA LEU A 104 9.85 7.64 0.23
C LEU A 104 9.80 8.82 1.19
N GLU A 105 10.31 9.99 0.80
CA GLU A 105 10.18 11.21 1.61
C GLU A 105 8.72 11.63 1.76
N MET A 106 7.93 11.62 0.68
CA MET A 106 6.49 11.86 0.77
C MET A 106 5.74 10.78 1.56
N MET A 107 6.15 9.51 1.46
CA MET A 107 5.60 8.43 2.28
C MET A 107 5.92 8.61 3.77
N SER A 108 7.09 9.14 4.13
CA SER A 108 7.45 9.48 5.50
C SER A 108 6.55 10.60 6.06
N LEU A 109 6.19 11.58 5.23
CA LEU A 109 5.20 12.62 5.60
C LEU A 109 3.81 12.03 5.83
N LEU A 110 3.37 11.12 4.94
CA LEU A 110 2.11 10.39 5.14
C LEU A 110 2.15 9.54 6.42
N SER A 111 3.22 8.80 6.66
CA SER A 111 3.40 7.97 7.86
C SER A 111 3.35 8.79 9.14
N SER A 112 4.02 9.95 9.15
CA SER A 112 3.96 10.91 10.25
C SER A 112 2.55 11.43 10.50
N SER A 113 1.80 11.78 9.43
CA SER A 113 0.39 12.17 9.53
C SER A 113 -0.46 11.06 10.16
N LEU A 114 -0.29 9.82 9.70
CA LEU A 114 -1.02 8.66 10.24
C LEU A 114 -0.74 8.44 11.73
N ARG A 115 0.52 8.58 12.16
CA ARG A 115 0.89 8.46 13.59
C ARG A 115 0.22 9.55 14.43
N SER A 116 0.21 10.79 13.94
CA SER A 116 -0.48 11.90 14.62
C SER A 116 -1.98 11.65 14.77
N LEU A 117 -2.64 11.05 13.76
CA LEU A 117 -4.05 10.68 13.81
C LEU A 117 -4.37 9.53 14.79
N GLN A 118 -3.36 8.76 15.20
CA GLN A 118 -3.54 7.67 16.16
C GLN A 118 -3.39 8.10 17.62
N VAL A 119 -2.81 9.28 17.91
CA VAL A 119 -2.60 9.77 19.28
C VAL A 119 -3.92 9.86 20.06
N SER A 120 -5.04 10.12 19.37
CA SER A 120 -6.38 10.21 19.95
C SER A 120 -7.16 8.89 19.97
N LYS A 121 -6.60 7.79 19.44
CA LYS A 121 -7.28 6.49 19.39
C LYS A 121 -7.02 5.68 20.66
N SER A 122 -8.06 5.02 21.16
CA SER A 122 -7.96 4.11 22.33
C SER A 122 -7.04 2.91 22.09
N ARG A 123 -6.87 2.49 20.83
CA ARG A 123 -5.93 1.45 20.40
C ARG A 123 -5.08 1.98 19.26
N ALA A 124 -3.85 2.39 19.56
CA ALA A 124 -2.88 2.80 18.55
C ALA A 124 -2.35 1.57 17.79
N GLU A 125 -2.37 1.62 16.46
CA GLU A 125 -1.87 0.55 15.60
C GLU A 125 -0.44 0.88 15.18
N SER A 126 0.48 -0.08 15.17
CA SER A 126 1.86 0.23 14.73
C SER A 126 1.91 0.52 13.22
N ILE A 127 2.71 1.49 12.78
CA ILE A 127 2.84 1.92 11.38
C ILE A 127 4.29 1.75 10.91
N ALA A 128 4.44 1.13 9.73
CA ALA A 128 5.72 1.06 9.03
C ALA A 128 5.62 1.48 7.56
N THR A 129 6.76 1.86 7.02
CA THR A 129 7.01 2.11 5.60
C THR A 129 8.12 1.17 5.14
N ALA A 130 7.94 0.52 4.00
CA ALA A 130 8.89 -0.46 3.50
C ALA A 130 9.06 -0.43 1.98
N LEU A 131 10.21 -0.93 1.55
CA LEU A 131 10.49 -1.28 0.17
C LEU A 131 10.40 -2.79 -0.05
N ILE A 132 9.94 -3.17 -1.22
CA ILE A 132 9.94 -4.56 -1.68
C ILE A 132 10.28 -4.66 -3.15
N HIS A 133 10.93 -5.75 -3.56
CA HIS A 133 11.14 -6.09 -4.96
C HIS A 133 10.45 -7.41 -5.26
N ALA A 134 9.23 -7.33 -5.80
CA ALA A 134 8.46 -8.51 -6.15
C ALA A 134 7.52 -8.24 -7.34
N PRO A 135 7.41 -9.19 -8.30
CA PRO A 135 6.66 -8.97 -9.53
C PRO A 135 5.14 -9.11 -9.36
N THR A 136 4.67 -9.88 -8.37
CA THR A 136 3.25 -10.19 -8.17
C THR A 136 2.84 -10.02 -6.71
N PHE A 137 1.53 -9.87 -6.46
CA PHE A 137 0.99 -9.84 -5.10
C PHE A 137 1.26 -11.15 -4.34
N ALA A 138 1.21 -12.29 -5.02
CA ALA A 138 1.58 -13.59 -4.46
C ALA A 138 3.03 -13.60 -3.93
N ALA A 139 3.97 -13.11 -4.74
CA ALA A 139 5.36 -13.00 -4.32
C ALA A 139 5.53 -12.02 -3.14
N LYS A 140 4.84 -10.87 -3.17
CA LYS A 140 4.86 -9.90 -2.07
C LYS A 140 4.34 -10.51 -0.76
N ALA A 141 3.21 -11.19 -0.81
CA ALA A 141 2.62 -11.84 0.36
C ALA A 141 3.53 -12.92 0.92
N SER A 142 4.16 -13.72 0.06
CA SER A 142 5.14 -14.75 0.46
C SER A 142 6.35 -14.13 1.17
N ILE A 143 6.98 -13.12 0.56
CA ILE A 143 8.16 -12.42 1.13
C ILE A 143 7.81 -11.79 2.49
N LEU A 144 6.68 -11.09 2.58
CA LEU A 144 6.23 -10.49 3.85
C LEU A 144 5.96 -11.56 4.90
N ARG A 145 5.32 -12.67 4.53
CA ARG A 145 5.07 -13.78 5.46
C ARG A 145 6.39 -14.40 5.94
N SER A 146 7.35 -14.62 5.06
CA SER A 146 8.68 -15.13 5.41
C SER A 146 9.42 -14.18 6.33
N TYR A 147 9.39 -12.87 6.06
CA TYR A 147 9.99 -11.86 6.94
C TYR A 147 9.36 -11.91 8.35
N LEU A 148 8.04 -11.95 8.41
CA LEU A 148 7.30 -12.03 9.68
C LEU A 148 7.65 -13.31 10.46
N VAL A 149 7.61 -14.48 9.82
CA VAL A 149 7.85 -15.76 10.49
C VAL A 149 9.31 -15.94 10.90
N ASN A 150 10.25 -15.64 9.99
CA ASN A 150 11.67 -15.97 10.17
C ASN A 150 12.44 -14.84 10.84
N GLU A 151 12.32 -13.61 10.34
CA GLU A 151 13.12 -12.48 10.85
C GLU A 151 12.55 -11.93 12.17
N LEU A 152 11.22 -11.93 12.31
CA LEU A 152 10.56 -11.49 13.56
C LEU A 152 10.22 -12.64 14.51
N ASN A 153 10.56 -13.87 14.15
CA ASN A 153 10.37 -15.08 14.96
C ASN A 153 8.93 -15.28 15.44
N LEU A 154 7.94 -14.95 14.62
CA LEU A 154 6.51 -15.05 14.95
C LEU A 154 6.10 -16.46 15.43
N GLY A 155 6.64 -17.51 14.79
CA GLY A 155 6.36 -18.90 15.19
C GLY A 155 6.87 -19.25 16.59
N GLN A 156 8.01 -18.69 17.02
CA GLN A 156 8.53 -18.88 18.37
C GLN A 156 7.74 -18.07 19.42
N ARG A 157 7.12 -16.98 19.00
CA ARG A 157 6.26 -16.13 19.85
C ARG A 157 4.85 -16.72 20.04
N GLY A 158 4.50 -17.79 19.33
CA GLY A 158 3.15 -18.37 19.35
C GLY A 158 2.10 -17.45 18.73
N GLU A 159 2.52 -16.49 17.89
CA GLU A 159 1.64 -15.53 17.25
C GLU A 159 1.37 -15.90 15.79
N GLU A 160 0.15 -15.64 15.32
CA GLU A 160 -0.22 -15.76 13.91
C GLU A 160 -0.35 -14.37 13.26
N ALA A 161 -0.01 -14.30 11.98
CA ALA A 161 -0.11 -13.08 11.19
C ALA A 161 -1.11 -13.25 10.04
N GLU A 162 -2.10 -12.35 10.00
CA GLU A 162 -3.01 -12.14 8.88
C GLU A 162 -2.52 -10.96 8.05
N LEU A 163 -2.55 -11.11 6.72
CA LEU A 163 -2.18 -10.06 5.77
C LEU A 163 -3.41 -9.62 4.98
N SER A 164 -3.67 -8.32 4.95
CA SER A 164 -4.73 -7.72 4.13
C SER A 164 -4.13 -6.65 3.22
N PHE A 165 -4.04 -6.95 1.93
CA PHE A 165 -3.61 -5.99 0.93
C PHE A 165 -4.78 -5.09 0.54
N LEU A 166 -4.64 -3.80 0.82
CA LEU A 166 -5.55 -2.75 0.42
C LEU A 166 -5.20 -2.35 -1.01
N VAL A 167 -6.12 -2.54 -1.93
CA VAL A 167 -5.92 -2.30 -3.37
C VAL A 167 -7.05 -1.45 -3.92
N GLY A 168 -6.80 -0.65 -4.96
CA GLY A 168 -7.89 -0.02 -5.72
C GLY A 168 -8.51 -0.98 -6.73
N MET A 169 -9.71 -0.65 -7.23
CA MET A 169 -10.42 -1.44 -8.24
C MET A 169 -9.56 -1.77 -9.47
N ASP A 170 -8.82 -0.81 -10.04
CA ASP A 170 -7.92 -1.06 -11.17
C ASP A 170 -6.83 -2.10 -10.86
N THR A 171 -6.38 -2.18 -9.61
CA THR A 171 -5.39 -3.17 -9.20
C THR A 171 -6.06 -4.53 -9.00
N LEU A 172 -7.28 -4.58 -8.45
CA LEU A 172 -8.05 -5.81 -8.35
C LEU A 172 -8.27 -6.44 -9.74
N VAL A 173 -8.69 -5.65 -10.73
CA VAL A 173 -8.84 -6.11 -12.12
C VAL A 173 -7.55 -6.75 -12.63
N ARG A 174 -6.40 -6.10 -12.40
CA ARG A 174 -5.09 -6.59 -12.85
C ARG A 174 -4.62 -7.85 -12.14
N ILE A 175 -4.98 -8.03 -10.86
CA ILE A 175 -4.68 -9.27 -10.11
C ILE A 175 -5.36 -10.46 -10.76
N PHE A 176 -6.54 -10.27 -11.35
CA PHE A 176 -7.30 -11.34 -12.00
C PHE A 176 -7.25 -11.25 -13.54
N ASP A 177 -6.25 -10.58 -14.12
CA ASP A 177 -6.08 -10.50 -15.57
C ASP A 177 -4.89 -11.37 -15.99
N PRO A 178 -5.11 -12.46 -16.76
CA PRO A 178 -4.06 -13.39 -17.16
C PRO A 178 -2.84 -12.74 -17.83
N LYS A 179 -2.99 -11.57 -18.45
CA LYS A 179 -1.87 -10.87 -19.13
C LYS A 179 -0.76 -10.40 -18.19
N TYR A 180 -1.01 -10.35 -16.87
CA TYR A 180 -0.01 -10.01 -15.86
C TYR A 180 0.75 -11.23 -15.32
N TYR A 181 0.51 -12.41 -15.88
CA TYR A 181 1.12 -13.67 -15.47
C TYR A 181 1.79 -14.33 -16.67
N PRO A 182 2.83 -15.16 -16.44
CA PRO A 182 3.23 -16.13 -17.44
C PRO A 182 2.04 -17.02 -17.83
N GLU A 183 2.06 -17.54 -19.06
CA GLU A 183 0.98 -18.33 -19.62
C GLU A 183 0.60 -19.50 -18.70
N GLY A 184 -0.69 -19.60 -18.35
CA GLY A 184 -1.22 -20.64 -17.47
C GLY A 184 -0.87 -20.50 -15.97
N GLU A 185 -0.06 -19.52 -15.54
CA GLU A 185 0.40 -19.44 -14.14
C GLU A 185 -0.52 -18.65 -13.20
N MET A 186 -1.51 -17.89 -13.72
CA MET A 186 -2.35 -17.01 -12.90
C MET A 186 -2.99 -17.74 -11.72
N GLN A 187 -3.64 -18.87 -11.98
CA GLN A 187 -4.34 -19.64 -10.95
C GLN A 187 -3.40 -20.08 -9.83
N THR A 188 -2.23 -20.64 -10.17
CA THR A 188 -1.22 -21.05 -9.19
C THR A 188 -0.68 -19.88 -8.36
N LYS A 189 -0.51 -18.69 -8.97
CA LYS A 189 -0.11 -17.49 -8.21
C LYS A 189 -1.22 -17.03 -7.27
N LEU A 190 -2.48 -17.04 -7.71
CA LEU A 190 -3.63 -16.66 -6.86
C LEU A 190 -3.80 -17.63 -5.70
N GLU A 191 -3.64 -18.94 -5.93
CA GLU A 191 -3.62 -19.95 -4.87
C GLU A 191 -2.49 -19.70 -3.87
N GLY A 192 -1.27 -19.43 -4.37
CA GLY A 192 -0.13 -19.05 -3.53
C GLY A 192 -0.34 -17.76 -2.73
N PHE A 193 -1.25 -16.88 -3.17
CA PHE A 193 -1.63 -15.69 -2.43
C PHE A 193 -2.69 -15.98 -1.36
N PHE A 194 -3.81 -16.61 -1.73
CA PHE A 194 -5.00 -16.73 -0.89
C PHE A 194 -5.03 -17.94 0.05
N LEU A 195 -4.51 -19.09 -0.39
CA LEU A 195 -4.56 -20.32 0.40
C LEU A 195 -3.68 -20.19 1.64
N PRO A 196 -4.08 -20.80 2.78
CA PRO A 196 -3.29 -20.74 4.00
C PRO A 196 -1.94 -21.48 3.84
N PRO A 197 -0.94 -21.17 4.69
CA PRO A 197 0.28 -21.96 4.78
C PRO A 197 -0.03 -23.45 5.05
N PRO A 198 0.79 -24.38 4.52
CA PRO A 198 1.97 -24.15 3.69
C PRO A 198 1.65 -23.96 2.19
N ARG A 199 0.37 -24.04 1.77
CA ARG A 199 -0.01 -23.97 0.35
C ARG A 199 0.11 -22.56 -0.26
N GLY A 200 -0.04 -21.53 0.57
CA GLY A 200 0.11 -20.14 0.16
C GLY A 200 0.40 -19.23 1.34
N ALA A 201 0.31 -17.91 1.12
CA ALA A 201 0.60 -16.89 2.13
C ALA A 201 -0.59 -16.62 3.08
N GLY A 202 -1.80 -17.09 2.75
CA GLY A 202 -3.02 -16.87 3.51
C GLY A 202 -3.52 -15.42 3.47
N ALA A 203 -3.10 -14.63 2.47
CA ALA A 203 -3.42 -13.21 2.38
C ALA A 203 -4.87 -12.96 1.93
N ASN A 204 -5.33 -11.73 2.19
CA ASN A 204 -6.64 -11.23 1.78
C ASN A 204 -6.48 -9.99 0.89
N LEU A 205 -7.47 -9.74 0.04
CA LEU A 205 -7.63 -8.47 -0.67
C LEU A 205 -8.78 -7.67 -0.08
N VAL A 206 -8.54 -6.37 0.07
CA VAL A 206 -9.57 -5.40 0.40
C VAL A 206 -9.56 -4.34 -0.70
N SER A 207 -10.57 -4.38 -1.56
CA SER A 207 -10.69 -3.49 -2.70
C SER A 207 -11.40 -2.21 -2.31
N ALA A 208 -10.67 -1.10 -2.32
CA ALA A 208 -11.21 0.24 -2.15
C ALA A 208 -12.05 0.63 -3.37
N ARG A 209 -13.29 1.06 -3.12
CA ARG A 209 -14.21 1.55 -4.14
C ARG A 209 -13.59 2.70 -4.93
N ARG A 210 -13.94 2.76 -6.21
CA ARG A 210 -13.60 3.87 -7.10
C ARG A 210 -14.88 4.37 -7.75
N GLY A 211 -15.00 5.70 -7.89
CA GLY A 211 -16.15 6.34 -8.50
C GLY A 211 -17.45 6.19 -7.70
N THR A 212 -18.37 7.12 -7.93
CA THR A 212 -19.64 7.23 -7.19
C THR A 212 -20.86 6.95 -8.07
N THR A 213 -20.66 6.58 -9.34
CA THR A 213 -21.77 6.40 -10.29
C THR A 213 -22.36 5.00 -10.24
N LEU A 214 -23.57 4.82 -10.76
CA LEU A 214 -24.18 3.50 -10.91
C LEU A 214 -23.36 2.57 -11.81
N ALA A 215 -22.75 3.12 -12.87
CA ALA A 215 -21.88 2.35 -13.76
C ALA A 215 -20.63 1.81 -13.03
N ASP A 216 -20.07 2.59 -12.08
CA ASP A 216 -18.94 2.13 -11.26
C ASP A 216 -19.36 0.95 -10.36
N ARG A 217 -20.59 1.00 -9.80
CA ARG A 217 -21.13 -0.07 -8.96
C ARG A 217 -21.39 -1.33 -9.78
N GLU A 218 -22.00 -1.19 -10.95
CA GLU A 218 -22.27 -2.31 -11.86
C GLU A 218 -20.97 -2.97 -12.33
N PHE A 219 -19.95 -2.18 -12.68
CA PHE A 219 -18.63 -2.70 -13.03
C PHE A 219 -17.99 -3.49 -11.89
N GLU A 220 -18.02 -2.95 -10.66
CA GLU A 220 -17.53 -3.65 -9.46
C GLU A 220 -18.27 -4.96 -9.23
N GLU A 221 -19.59 -4.95 -9.26
CA GLU A 221 -20.40 -6.15 -9.06
C GLU A 221 -20.13 -7.22 -10.12
N ASN A 222 -20.01 -6.83 -11.38
CA ASN A 222 -19.71 -7.75 -12.48
C ASN A 222 -18.33 -8.39 -12.31
N LEU A 223 -17.33 -7.63 -11.87
CA LEU A 223 -16.00 -8.17 -11.55
C LEU A 223 -16.06 -9.18 -10.40
N LEU A 224 -16.77 -8.85 -9.31
CA LEU A 224 -16.85 -9.71 -8.12
C LEU A 224 -17.68 -10.99 -8.37
N LYS A 225 -18.59 -10.97 -9.34
CA LYS A 225 -19.42 -12.13 -9.74
C LYS A 225 -18.75 -13.04 -10.76
N ARG A 226 -17.59 -12.67 -11.32
CA ARG A 226 -16.86 -13.47 -12.30
C ARG A 226 -16.42 -14.81 -11.70
N ASP A 227 -16.50 -15.90 -12.47
CA ASP A 227 -16.32 -17.28 -11.96
C ASP A 227 -14.98 -17.55 -11.28
N ASP A 228 -13.91 -16.86 -11.67
CA ASP A 228 -12.57 -16.99 -11.09
C ASP A 228 -12.31 -16.03 -9.91
N VAL A 229 -13.21 -15.08 -9.66
CA VAL A 229 -13.16 -14.11 -8.55
C VAL A 229 -14.14 -14.51 -7.44
N LYS A 230 -15.35 -14.89 -7.82
CA LYS A 230 -16.48 -15.18 -6.92
C LYS A 230 -16.14 -16.18 -5.80
N PRO A 231 -15.40 -17.29 -6.05
CA PRO A 231 -15.05 -18.22 -4.97
C PRO A 231 -14.25 -17.56 -3.84
N TRP A 232 -13.40 -16.57 -4.15
CA TRP A 232 -12.61 -15.82 -3.19
C TRP A 232 -13.41 -14.73 -2.48
N VAL A 233 -14.49 -14.24 -3.10
CA VAL A 233 -15.45 -13.34 -2.46
C VAL A 233 -16.30 -14.11 -1.46
N ASP A 234 -16.87 -15.23 -1.89
CA ASP A 234 -17.76 -16.07 -1.08
C ASP A 234 -17.09 -16.60 0.20
N ASN A 235 -15.80 -16.94 0.12
CA ASN A 235 -15.02 -17.40 1.28
C ASN A 235 -14.38 -16.26 2.10
N GLY A 236 -14.68 -15.01 1.78
CA GLY A 236 -14.27 -13.82 2.52
C GLY A 236 -12.82 -13.37 2.29
N LYS A 237 -12.09 -13.96 1.34
CA LYS A 237 -10.72 -13.58 0.98
C LYS A 237 -10.63 -12.26 0.21
N ILE A 238 -11.70 -11.88 -0.48
CA ILE A 238 -11.86 -10.57 -1.12
C ILE A 238 -13.02 -9.84 -0.44
N ARG A 239 -12.76 -8.60 -0.01
CA ARG A 239 -13.77 -7.71 0.56
C ARG A 239 -13.72 -6.35 -0.11
N VAL A 240 -14.83 -5.61 -0.05
CA VAL A 240 -14.92 -4.25 -0.56
C VAL A 240 -14.83 -3.25 0.59
N LEU A 241 -14.13 -2.14 0.36
CA LEU A 241 -13.96 -1.05 1.31
C LEU A 241 -14.61 0.23 0.78
N GLY A 242 -15.40 0.87 1.64
CA GLY A 242 -16.13 2.10 1.33
C GLY A 242 -17.55 1.80 0.88
N ASP A 243 -18.40 2.82 0.93
CA ASP A 243 -19.77 2.80 0.42
C ASP A 243 -19.89 3.59 -0.90
N GLY A 244 -18.89 4.39 -1.26
CA GLY A 244 -18.92 5.29 -2.43
C GLY A 244 -19.16 6.76 -2.06
N HIS A 245 -19.16 7.09 -0.76
CA HIS A 245 -19.42 8.43 -0.25
C HIS A 245 -18.35 8.93 0.73
N GLY A 246 -17.17 8.32 0.72
CA GLY A 246 -16.05 8.67 1.60
C GLY A 246 -15.30 9.94 1.19
N GLY A 247 -15.58 10.50 0.01
CA GLY A 247 -14.95 11.71 -0.52
C GLY A 247 -13.54 11.50 -1.08
N TRP A 248 -13.10 10.24 -1.19
CA TRP A 248 -11.77 9.87 -1.68
C TRP A 248 -11.82 9.02 -2.96
N GLU A 249 -13.00 8.62 -3.39
CA GLU A 249 -13.25 7.71 -4.52
C GLU A 249 -12.73 8.23 -5.87
N ASP A 250 -12.67 9.56 -6.03
CA ASP A 250 -12.20 10.25 -7.24
C ASP A 250 -10.81 10.87 -7.08
N VAL A 251 -10.17 10.70 -5.93
CA VAL A 251 -8.84 11.28 -5.64
C VAL A 251 -7.76 10.33 -6.14
N SER A 252 -7.00 10.75 -7.15
CA SER A 252 -5.88 9.97 -7.70
C SER A 252 -4.58 10.76 -7.76
N SER A 253 -3.44 10.06 -7.71
CA SER A 253 -2.13 10.70 -7.92
C SER A 253 -2.02 11.35 -9.30
N THR A 254 -2.68 10.79 -10.32
CA THR A 254 -2.68 11.37 -11.67
C THR A 254 -3.39 12.73 -11.70
N LEU A 255 -4.56 12.83 -11.07
CA LEU A 255 -5.28 14.08 -10.92
C LEU A 255 -4.44 15.14 -10.21
N VAL A 256 -3.72 14.77 -9.14
CA VAL A 256 -2.80 15.69 -8.46
C VAL A 256 -1.73 16.23 -9.41
N ARG A 257 -1.04 15.34 -10.15
CA ARG A 257 0.00 15.77 -11.10
C ARG A 257 -0.58 16.67 -12.20
N GLU A 258 -1.80 16.42 -12.65
CA GLU A 258 -2.49 17.30 -13.62
C GLU A 258 -2.80 18.68 -13.04
N CYS A 259 -3.29 18.76 -11.80
CA CYS A 259 -3.55 20.03 -11.12
C CYS A 259 -2.25 20.83 -10.90
N VAL A 260 -1.16 20.18 -10.49
CA VAL A 260 0.16 20.84 -10.35
C VAL A 260 0.64 21.41 -11.68
N ARG A 261 0.49 20.68 -12.80
CA ARG A 261 0.87 21.20 -14.13
C ARG A 261 0.03 22.40 -14.58
N LYS A 262 -1.19 22.53 -14.06
CA LYS A 262 -2.10 23.65 -14.33
C LYS A 262 -1.96 24.80 -13.32
N ASP A 263 -1.01 24.70 -12.39
CA ASP A 263 -0.82 25.63 -11.27
C ASP A 263 -2.07 25.80 -10.38
N ASP A 264 -2.96 24.79 -10.35
CA ASP A 264 -4.21 24.79 -9.59
C ASP A 264 -3.96 24.30 -8.14
N TRP A 265 -3.23 25.12 -7.37
CA TRP A 265 -2.84 24.77 -6.00
C TRP A 265 -4.01 24.71 -5.03
N GLU A 266 -5.09 25.44 -5.28
CA GLU A 266 -6.32 25.32 -4.49
C GLU A 266 -6.85 23.89 -4.55
N ARG A 267 -6.93 23.32 -5.76
CA ARG A 267 -7.35 21.92 -5.94
C ARG A 267 -6.32 20.93 -5.43
N VAL A 268 -5.02 21.15 -5.65
CA VAL A 268 -3.95 20.28 -5.11
C VAL A 268 -4.09 20.13 -3.59
N ASN A 269 -4.32 21.23 -2.87
CA ASN A 269 -4.46 21.23 -1.41
C ASN A 269 -5.70 20.48 -0.91
N LYS A 270 -6.74 20.33 -1.76
CA LYS A 270 -7.91 19.49 -1.46
C LYS A 270 -7.68 17.99 -1.71
N LEU A 271 -6.59 17.62 -2.39
CA LEU A 271 -6.28 16.24 -2.77
C LEU A 271 -5.14 15.61 -1.93
N LEU A 272 -4.37 16.45 -1.23
CA LEU A 272 -3.16 16.07 -0.52
C LEU A 272 -3.21 16.45 0.96
N GLY A 273 -2.48 15.71 1.79
CA GLY A 273 -2.13 16.20 3.12
C GLY A 273 -1.17 17.39 3.02
N GLU A 274 -1.31 18.36 3.92
CA GLU A 274 -0.58 19.63 3.90
C GLU A 274 0.94 19.47 3.75
N GLY A 275 1.54 18.52 4.50
CA GLY A 275 2.98 18.26 4.44
C GLY A 275 3.45 17.80 3.04
N VAL A 276 2.67 16.94 2.37
CA VAL A 276 2.99 16.45 1.02
C VAL A 276 2.86 17.57 0.00
N GLY A 277 1.80 18.39 0.09
CA GLY A 277 1.61 19.56 -0.78
C GLY A 277 2.77 20.55 -0.69
N ARG A 278 3.16 20.93 0.53
CA ARG A 278 4.32 21.80 0.78
C ARG A 278 5.62 21.22 0.24
N TYR A 279 5.83 19.92 0.39
CA TYR A 279 7.01 19.23 -0.13
C TYR A 279 7.07 19.27 -1.67
N ILE A 280 5.96 18.97 -2.35
CA ILE A 280 5.87 19.05 -3.82
C ILE A 280 6.21 20.45 -4.32
N GLN A 281 5.65 21.49 -3.69
CA GLN A 281 5.90 22.88 -4.06
C GLN A 281 7.36 23.27 -3.86
N LYS A 282 7.94 22.92 -2.71
CA LYS A 282 9.33 23.22 -2.36
C LYS A 282 10.32 22.55 -3.32
N GLU A 283 10.09 21.29 -3.67
CA GLU A 283 10.99 20.51 -4.52
C GLU A 283 10.66 20.67 -6.02
N GLY A 284 9.67 21.49 -6.38
CA GLY A 284 9.28 21.75 -7.77
C GLY A 284 8.77 20.52 -8.53
N LEU A 285 8.18 19.55 -7.83
CA LEU A 285 7.79 18.28 -8.46
C LEU A 285 6.56 18.45 -9.36
N TYR A 286 6.52 17.70 -10.45
CA TYR A 286 5.39 17.60 -11.39
C TYR A 286 5.07 18.87 -12.19
N ALA A 287 5.72 20.01 -11.91
CA ALA A 287 5.61 21.21 -12.71
C ALA A 287 6.13 20.95 -14.14
N VAL A 288 5.59 21.69 -15.12
CA VAL A 288 6.13 21.67 -16.48
C VAL A 288 7.48 22.39 -16.45
N SER A 289 8.55 21.71 -16.87
CA SER A 289 9.85 22.36 -17.05
C SER A 289 9.69 23.50 -18.05
N SER A 290 9.97 24.72 -17.59
CA SER A 290 10.10 25.89 -18.45
C SER A 290 11.36 25.79 -19.30
#